data_AF-A0A959KJ87-F1
#
_entry.id   AF-A0A959KJ87-F1
#
_cell.length_a   1.000
_cell.length_b   1.000
_cell.length_c   1.000
_cell.angle_alpha   90.00
_cell.angle_beta   90.00
_cell.angle_gamma   90.00
#
_symmetry.space_group_name_H-M   'P 1'
#
loop_
_entity.id
_entity.type
_entity.pdbx_description
1 polymer ?
#
loop_
_entity_poly.entity_id
_entity_poly.type
_entity_poly.pdbx_seq_one_letter_code
_entity_poly.pdbx_strand_id
1 'polypeptide(L)'
;MRILQLCKKFPFPVRDGEALAITNLSRALQAFDCEVSMLAMNTVKHFAEPDDLPADHGGYRRIETAEVDNRVRPWPAFLNLFSKESYHLSRFWSPA
;
A
#
# COMPACT_ATOMS: atom_id res chain seq x y z
N MET A 1 16.64 8.36 -13.40
CA MET A 1 16.90 7.83 -12.02
C MET A 1 15.81 6.80 -11.68
N ARG A 2 16.07 5.76 -10.87
CA ARG A 2 15.07 4.73 -10.50
C ARG A 2 14.61 4.92 -9.05
N ILE A 3 13.31 5.04 -8.83
CA ILE A 3 12.72 5.30 -7.50
C ILE A 3 11.65 4.24 -7.20
N LEU A 4 11.66 3.71 -5.98
CA LEU A 4 10.59 2.87 -5.45
C LEU A 4 9.77 3.65 -4.42
N GLN A 5 8.48 3.79 -4.68
CA GLN A 5 7.53 4.30 -3.69
C GLN A 5 6.97 3.14 -2.87
N LEU A 6 7.21 3.16 -1.57
CA LEU A 6 6.65 2.23 -0.60
C LEU A 6 5.39 2.83 0.02
N CYS A 7 4.24 2.18 -0.20
CA CYS A 7 2.95 2.70 0.24
C CYS A 7 2.29 1.72 1.23
N LYS A 8 1.77 2.23 2.36
CA LYS A 8 1.07 1.39 3.35
C LYS A 8 -0.30 0.88 2.86
N LYS A 9 -0.81 1.45 1.78
CA LYS A 9 -2.03 1.03 1.10
C LYS A 9 -1.93 1.42 -0.36
N PHE A 10 -2.70 0.77 -1.21
CA PHE A 10 -2.80 1.16 -2.60
C PHE A 10 -3.43 2.57 -2.73
N PRO A 11 -2.79 3.54 -3.41
CA PRO A 11 -3.26 4.93 -3.48
C PRO A 11 -4.35 5.13 -4.55
N PHE A 12 -5.24 4.15 -4.73
CA PHE A 12 -6.34 4.21 -5.68
C PHE A 12 -7.61 3.57 -5.10
N PRO A 13 -8.80 4.12 -5.40
CA PRO A 13 -9.04 5.42 -6.01
C PRO A 13 -8.58 6.57 -5.10
N VAL A 14 -8.26 7.74 -5.68
CA VAL A 14 -7.75 8.91 -4.95
C VAL A 14 -8.89 9.56 -4.14
N ARG A 15 -9.15 9.01 -2.94
CA ARG A 15 -10.24 9.42 -2.05
C ARG A 15 -9.80 10.17 -0.81
N ASP A 16 -8.50 10.25 -0.55
CA ASP A 16 -7.93 10.94 0.61
C ASP A 16 -6.63 11.66 0.28
N GLY A 17 -6.16 12.47 1.23
CA GLY A 17 -4.97 13.30 1.06
C GLY A 17 -3.69 12.48 0.89
N GLU A 18 -3.63 11.26 1.43
CA GLU A 18 -2.46 10.38 1.27
C GLU A 18 -2.37 9.85 -0.15
N ALA A 19 -3.48 9.31 -0.69
CA ALA A 19 -3.54 8.86 -2.07
C ALA A 19 -3.24 10.00 -3.06
N LEU A 20 -3.73 11.21 -2.77
CA LEU A 20 -3.47 12.40 -3.58
C LEU A 20 -1.99 12.80 -3.56
N ALA A 21 -1.37 12.79 -2.38
CA ALA A 21 0.05 13.12 -2.22
C ALA A 21 0.95 12.12 -2.95
N ILE A 22 0.70 10.81 -2.78
CA ILE A 22 1.48 9.76 -3.45
C ILE A 22 1.37 9.88 -4.97
N THR A 23 0.15 10.06 -5.49
CA THR A 23 -0.12 10.16 -6.93
C THR A 23 0.50 11.42 -7.55
N ASN A 24 0.42 12.57 -6.88
CA ASN A 24 1.01 13.79 -7.40
C ASN A 24 2.54 13.78 -7.29
N LEU A 25 3.10 13.17 -6.25
CA LEU A 25 4.54 13.02 -6.11
C LEU A 25 5.12 12.12 -7.21
N SER A 26 4.46 10.99 -7.53
CA SER A 26 4.93 10.12 -8.62
C SER A 26 4.90 10.83 -9.97
N ARG A 27 3.82 11.55 -10.27
CA ARG A 27 3.70 12.37 -11.48
C ARG A 27 4.78 13.43 -11.58
N ALA A 28 5.07 14.14 -10.49
CA ALA A 28 6.14 15.12 -10.46
C ALA A 28 7.50 14.47 -10.75
N LEU A 29 7.80 13.33 -10.11
CA LEU A 29 9.05 12.60 -10.34
C LEU A 29 9.17 12.12 -11.80
N GLN A 30 8.10 11.59 -12.38
CA GLN A 30 8.07 11.19 -13.80
C GLN A 30 8.33 12.38 -14.73
N ALA A 31 7.76 13.56 -14.42
CA ALA A 31 8.00 14.78 -15.19
C ALA A 31 9.46 15.27 -15.14
N PHE A 32 10.25 14.77 -14.18
CA PHE A 32 11.71 14.97 -14.10
C PHE A 32 12.50 13.74 -14.59
N ASP A 33 11.95 12.97 -15.53
CA ASP A 33 12.57 11.78 -16.14
C ASP A 33 13.01 10.71 -15.12
N CYS A 34 12.32 10.64 -13.98
CA CYS A 34 12.50 9.56 -13.02
C CYS A 34 11.58 8.40 -13.36
N GLU A 35 12.15 7.20 -13.27
CA GLU A 35 11.43 5.97 -13.45
C GLU A 35 10.93 5.49 -12.08
N VAL A 36 9.63 5.63 -11.88
CA VAL A 36 8.99 5.36 -10.58
C VAL A 36 8.33 3.99 -10.62
N SER A 37 8.64 3.15 -9.64
CA SER A 37 7.94 1.88 -9.36
C SER A 37 7.23 2.00 -8.01
N MET A 38 6.21 1.18 -7.79
CA MET A 38 5.42 1.15 -6.56
C MET A 38 5.40 -0.24 -5.96
N LEU A 39 5.54 -0.30 -4.64
CA LEU A 39 5.14 -1.46 -3.84
C LEU A 39 4.15 -0.99 -2.77
N ALA A 40 2.96 -1.57 -2.75
CA ALA A 40 1.92 -1.21 -1.79
C ALA A 40 1.31 -2.42 -1.07
N MET A 41 0.87 -2.25 0.17
CA MET A 41 0.05 -3.29 0.82
C MET A 41 -1.39 -3.24 0.28
N ASN A 42 -1.91 -4.36 -0.22
CA ASN A 42 -3.31 -4.53 -0.58
C ASN A 42 -4.05 -5.16 0.61
N THR A 43 -4.51 -4.29 1.52
CA THR A 43 -5.14 -4.75 2.77
C THR A 43 -6.62 -5.01 2.56
N VAL A 44 -7.22 -5.97 3.29
CA VAL A 44 -8.68 -6.24 3.23
C VAL A 44 -9.53 -4.98 3.41
N LYS A 45 -9.10 -4.04 4.27
CA LYS A 45 -9.82 -2.77 4.50
C LYS A 45 -9.74 -1.78 3.32
N HIS A 46 -8.64 -1.78 2.58
CA HIS A 46 -8.37 -0.85 1.47
C HIS A 46 -7.98 -1.69 0.25
N PHE A 47 -8.86 -2.61 -0.11
CA PHE A 47 -8.62 -3.50 -1.22
C PHE A 47 -8.80 -2.73 -2.52
N ALA A 48 -7.86 -2.91 -3.44
CA ALA A 48 -7.97 -2.43 -4.81
C ALA A 48 -7.80 -3.63 -5.75
N GLU A 49 -8.72 -3.77 -6.69
CA GLU A 49 -8.65 -4.79 -7.72
C GLU A 49 -7.55 -4.40 -8.73
N PRO A 50 -6.70 -5.32 -9.18
CA PRO A 50 -5.73 -5.03 -10.24
C PRO A 50 -6.38 -4.50 -11.52
N ASP A 51 -7.63 -4.90 -11.79
CA ASP A 51 -8.41 -4.47 -12.96
C ASP A 51 -9.00 -3.06 -12.80
N ASP A 52 -9.03 -2.50 -11.58
CA ASP A 52 -9.48 -1.13 -11.33
C ASP A 52 -8.41 -0.08 -11.71
N LEU A 53 -7.19 -0.53 -12.03
CA LEU A 53 -6.11 0.35 -12.44
C LEU A 53 -6.45 1.03 -13.78
N PRO A 54 -6.29 2.37 -13.90
CA PRO A 54 -6.36 3.02 -15.21
C PRO A 54 -5.32 2.42 -16.15
N ALA A 55 -5.64 2.31 -17.45
CA ALA A 55 -4.84 1.59 -18.44
C ALA A 55 -3.36 2.03 -18.54
N ASP A 56 -3.04 3.25 -18.11
CA ASP A 56 -1.68 3.80 -18.07
C ASP A 56 -0.94 3.46 -16.75
N HIS A 57 -1.53 2.68 -15.84
CA HIS A 57 -1.00 2.39 -14.52
C HIS A 57 -0.49 3.64 -13.78
N GLY A 58 -1.09 4.82 -14.02
CA GLY A 58 -0.61 6.10 -13.46
C GLY A 58 0.82 6.49 -13.85
N GLY A 59 1.35 5.98 -14.96
CA GLY A 59 2.72 6.20 -15.45
C GLY A 59 3.80 5.40 -14.71
N TYR A 60 3.44 4.52 -13.77
CA TYR A 60 4.43 3.73 -13.02
C TYR A 60 5.10 2.69 -13.94
N ARG A 61 6.42 2.54 -13.82
CA ARG A 61 7.17 1.48 -14.52
C ARG A 61 6.69 0.09 -14.11
N ARG A 62 6.41 -0.08 -12.83
CA ARG A 62 5.99 -1.35 -12.22
C ARG A 62 5.19 -1.05 -10.97
N ILE A 63 4.08 -1.74 -10.81
CA ILE A 63 3.27 -1.72 -9.61
C ILE A 63 3.23 -3.14 -9.08
N GLU A 64 3.62 -3.32 -7.83
CA GLU A 64 3.44 -4.55 -7.09
C GLU A 64 2.60 -4.29 -5.86
N THR A 65 1.78 -5.27 -5.52
CA THR A 65 1.00 -5.25 -4.29
C THR A 65 1.20 -6.51 -3.49
N ALA A 66 1.37 -6.37 -2.18
CA ALA A 66 1.40 -7.50 -1.26
C ALA A 66 0.05 -7.61 -0.54
N GLU A 67 -0.62 -8.76 -0.65
CA GLU A 67 -1.86 -9.00 0.08
C GLU A 67 -1.61 -9.06 1.59
N VAL A 68 -2.39 -8.32 2.37
CA VAL A 68 -2.24 -8.28 3.83
C VAL A 68 -3.60 -8.39 4.52
N ASP A 69 -3.84 -9.50 5.22
CA ASP A 69 -5.03 -9.66 6.05
C ASP A 69 -4.90 -8.88 7.37
N ASN A 70 -5.41 -7.65 7.35
CA ASN A 70 -5.36 -6.75 8.50
C ASN A 70 -6.64 -6.76 9.36
N ARG A 71 -7.51 -7.75 9.20
CA ARG A 71 -8.76 -7.85 9.98
C ARG A 71 -8.47 -7.96 11.47
N VAL A 72 -9.33 -7.35 12.28
CA VAL A 72 -9.29 -7.53 13.73
C VAL A 72 -9.80 -8.93 14.04
N ARG A 73 -8.95 -9.74 14.67
CA ARG A 73 -9.24 -11.10 15.10
C ARG A 73 -9.29 -11.12 16.62
N PRO A 74 -10.46 -11.40 17.25
CA PRO A 74 -10.62 -11.31 18.70
C PRO A 74 -9.63 -12.17 19.49
N TRP A 75 -9.35 -13.38 19.00
CA TRP A 75 -8.48 -14.33 19.70
C TRP A 75 -6.99 -13.90 19.68
N PRO A 76 -6.38 -13.61 18.52
CA PRO A 76 -5.05 -12.98 18.47
C PRO A 76 -4.96 -11.66 19.25
N ALA A 77 -6.00 -10.82 19.22
CA ALA A 77 -6.04 -9.56 19.98
C ALA A 77 -5.95 -9.82 21.49
N PHE A 78 -6.72 -10.80 21.98
CA PHE A 78 -6.72 -11.21 23.38
C PHE A 78 -5.37 -11.81 23.81
N LEU A 79 -4.81 -12.73 23.03
CA LEU A 79 -3.49 -13.31 23.32
C LEU A 79 -2.38 -12.25 23.32
N ASN A 80 -2.49 -11.21 22.49
CA ASN A 80 -1.52 -10.13 22.44
C ASN A 80 -1.48 -9.29 23.74
N LEU A 81 -2.49 -9.36 24.62
CA LEU A 81 -2.43 -8.71 25.94
C LEU A 81 -1.31 -9.26 26.83
N PHE A 82 -0.85 -10.48 26.55
CA PHE A 82 0.26 -11.14 27.24
C PHE A 82 1.58 -11.01 26.45
N SER A 83 1.57 -10.31 25.32
CA SER A 83 2.74 -10.01 24.49
C SER A 83 3.26 -8.60 24.75
N LYS A 84 4.53 -8.35 24.39
CA LYS A 84 5.11 -6.99 24.34
C LYS A 84 4.89 -6.31 22.97
N GLU A 85 4.31 -7.02 22.01
CA GLU A 85 4.07 -6.52 20.66
C GLU A 85 2.81 -5.65 20.60
N SER A 86 2.77 -4.73 19.63
CA SER A 86 1.57 -3.96 19.35
C SER A 86 0.65 -4.72 18.41
N TYR A 87 -0.50 -5.19 18.90
CA TYR A 87 -1.51 -5.86 18.09
C TYR A 87 -1.94 -5.04 16.86
N HIS A 88 -1.98 -3.71 17.01
CA HIS A 88 -2.34 -2.80 15.93
C HIS A 88 -1.35 -2.82 14.76
N LEU A 89 -0.08 -3.16 15.04
CA LEU A 89 0.98 -3.30 14.05
C LEU A 89 1.12 -4.75 13.57
N SER A 90 1.10 -5.73 14.47
CA SER A 90 1.34 -7.14 14.13
C SER A 90 0.30 -7.71 13.18
N ARG A 91 -0.93 -7.18 13.19
CA ARG A 91 -1.96 -7.52 12.19
C ARG A 91 -1.60 -7.18 10.73
N PHE A 92 -0.53 -6.41 10.50
CA PHE A 92 -0.05 -6.10 9.15
C PHE A 92 1.15 -6.98 8.73
N TRP A 93 1.62 -7.88 9.59
CA TRP A 93 2.70 -8.79 9.24
C TRP A 93 2.13 -9.90 8.36
N SER A 94 2.66 -10.00 7.15
CA SER A 94 2.43 -11.13 6.24
C SER A 94 3.70 -11.97 6.18
N PRO A 95 3.61 -13.32 6.17
CA PRO A 95 4.75 -14.15 5.82
C PRO A 95 5.25 -13.79 4.41
N ALA A 96 6.57 -13.96 4.22
CA ALA A 96 7.27 -13.71 2.97
C ALA A 96 7.07 -14.87 1.97
#